data_AF-A0A2R4CDN9-F1
#
_entry.id   AF-A0A2R4CDN9-F1
#
_cell.length_a   1.000
_cell.length_b   1.000
_cell.length_c   1.000
_cell.angle_alpha   90.00
_cell.angle_beta   90.00
_cell.angle_gamma   90.00
#
_symmetry.space_group_name_H-M   'P 1'
#
loop_
_entity.id
_entity.type
_entity.pdbx_description
1 polymer ?
#
loop_
_entity_poly.entity_id
_entity_poly.type
_entity_poly.pdbx_seq_one_letter_code
_entity_poly.pdbx_strand_id
1 'polypeptide(L)'
;MARTGLTKADIKACRDRLLAEGRHPSADAVRKALGDTGSKSTIHRCLKELAREDEGTGSARADTARRLHALVEQIADLLHADGQGVSRERHEQVLRRKDQELAELRAEVARLTARVAQLEARPAAARERPAARGSASITGFGGFGAALANSRSGQQDASPFSALRAGGRSEIVELGSEWPVRWA
;
A
#
# COMPACT_ATOMS: atom_id res chain seq x y z
N MET A 1 34.00 62.87 -39.76
CA MET A 1 34.45 62.22 -38.51
C MET A 1 33.22 61.81 -37.72
N ALA A 2 33.04 60.53 -37.42
CA ALA A 2 31.78 60.02 -36.87
C ALA A 2 31.57 60.44 -35.41
N ARG A 3 30.51 61.20 -35.14
CA ARG A 3 30.03 61.55 -33.79
C ARG A 3 29.12 60.44 -33.24
N THR A 4 29.56 59.18 -33.28
CA THR A 4 28.89 58.09 -32.55
C THR A 4 29.20 58.24 -31.07
N GLY A 5 28.31 58.94 -30.36
CA GLY A 5 28.46 59.19 -28.93
C GLY A 5 28.42 57.88 -28.13
N LEU A 6 29.42 57.68 -27.27
CA LEU A 6 29.48 56.58 -26.32
C LEU A 6 28.18 56.50 -25.50
N THR A 7 27.46 55.38 -25.58
CA THR A 7 26.19 55.23 -24.88
C THR A 7 26.36 54.60 -23.50
N LYS A 8 25.41 54.85 -22.60
CA LYS A 8 25.36 54.20 -21.28
C LYS A 8 25.22 52.67 -21.39
N ALA A 9 24.66 52.16 -22.49
CA ALA A 9 24.54 50.74 -22.77
C ALA A 9 25.91 50.10 -23.09
N ASP A 10 26.77 50.77 -23.86
CA ASP A 10 28.13 50.29 -24.16
C ASP A 10 28.97 50.18 -22.89
N ILE A 11 28.86 51.20 -22.02
CA ILE A 11 29.50 51.23 -20.69
C ILE A 11 28.98 50.07 -19.82
N LYS A 12 27.67 49.77 -19.85
CA LYS A 12 27.09 48.63 -19.13
C LYS A 12 27.63 47.29 -19.67
N ALA A 13 27.65 47.09 -20.99
CA ALA A 13 28.16 45.87 -21.60
C ALA A 13 29.66 45.64 -21.30
N CYS A 14 30.49 46.68 -21.33
CA CYS A 14 31.90 46.58 -20.95
C CYS A 14 32.09 46.30 -19.45
N ARG A 15 31.28 46.91 -18.57
CA ARG A 15 31.27 46.61 -17.13
C ARG A 15 30.92 45.15 -16.88
N ASP A 16 29.88 44.64 -17.52
CA ASP A 16 29.36 43.29 -17.30
C ASP A 16 30.34 42.23 -17.85
N ARG A 17 31.05 42.51 -18.94
CA ARG A 17 32.18 41.68 -19.41
C ARG A 17 33.34 41.65 -18.40
N LEU A 18 33.76 42.79 -17.87
CA LEU A 18 34.84 42.84 -16.86
C LEU A 18 34.46 42.07 -15.58
N LEU A 19 33.20 42.16 -15.16
CA LEU A 19 32.68 41.37 -14.03
C LEU A 19 32.68 39.86 -14.32
N ALA A 20 32.31 39.45 -15.54
CA ALA A 20 32.40 38.04 -15.97
C ALA A 20 33.86 37.54 -16.07
N GLU A 21 34.82 38.41 -16.40
CA GLU A 21 36.26 38.15 -16.34
C GLU A 21 36.81 38.10 -14.89
N GLY A 22 35.98 38.34 -13.86
CA GLY A 22 36.41 38.43 -12.46
C GLY A 22 37.23 39.68 -12.12
N ARG A 23 37.21 40.71 -12.98
CA ARG A 23 38.02 41.93 -12.85
C ARG A 23 37.16 43.09 -12.36
N HIS A 24 37.63 43.82 -11.36
CA HIS A 24 36.87 44.94 -10.81
C HIS A 24 36.68 46.05 -11.87
N PRO A 25 35.44 46.46 -12.21
CA PRO A 25 35.18 47.47 -13.22
C PRO A 25 35.48 48.89 -12.69
N SER A 26 36.76 49.26 -12.72
CA SER A 26 37.21 50.64 -12.51
C SER A 26 36.94 51.50 -13.75
N ALA A 27 36.77 52.81 -13.57
CA ALA A 27 36.55 53.74 -14.68
C ALA A 27 37.68 53.69 -15.74
N ASP A 28 38.93 53.48 -15.31
CA ASP A 28 40.07 53.34 -16.24
C ASP A 28 40.10 51.97 -16.94
N ALA A 29 39.64 50.91 -16.27
CA ALA A 29 39.54 49.57 -16.85
C ALA A 29 38.45 49.51 -17.93
N VAL A 30 37.29 50.12 -17.65
CA VAL A 30 36.19 50.29 -18.61
C VAL A 30 36.62 51.19 -19.77
N ARG A 31 37.32 52.29 -19.50
CA ARG A 31 37.88 53.17 -20.54
C ARG A 31 38.85 52.44 -21.48
N LYS A 32 39.76 51.63 -20.92
CA LYS A 32 40.68 50.80 -21.73
C LYS A 32 39.94 49.74 -22.56
N ALA A 33 38.91 49.12 -22.01
CA ALA A 33 38.05 48.18 -22.73
C ALA A 33 37.23 48.85 -23.86
N LEU A 34 36.94 50.15 -23.73
CA LEU A 34 36.26 50.98 -24.73
C LEU A 34 37.24 51.69 -25.72
N GLY A 35 38.52 51.32 -25.74
CA GLY A 35 39.51 51.90 -26.65
C GLY A 35 39.85 53.37 -26.35
N ASP A 36 40.00 53.71 -25.07
CA ASP A 36 40.31 55.05 -24.54
C ASP A 36 39.26 56.15 -24.80
N THR A 37 38.11 55.76 -25.37
CA THR A 37 36.96 56.64 -25.60
C THR A 37 36.23 56.99 -24.31
N GLY A 38 35.72 58.23 -24.24
CA GLY A 38 35.04 58.77 -23.07
C GLY A 38 35.97 59.35 -22.00
N SER A 39 35.50 60.37 -21.28
CA SER A 39 36.22 60.95 -20.14
C SER A 39 36.02 60.12 -18.87
N LYS A 40 37.05 60.04 -18.03
CA LYS A 40 37.03 59.32 -16.75
C LYS A 40 35.87 59.75 -15.84
N SER A 41 35.53 61.04 -15.84
CA SER A 41 34.41 61.61 -15.09
C SER A 41 33.04 61.13 -15.59
N THR A 42 32.83 61.10 -16.91
CA THR A 42 31.58 60.58 -17.52
C THR A 42 31.44 59.09 -17.26
N ILE A 43 32.50 58.30 -17.47
CA ILE A 43 32.47 56.85 -17.22
C ILE A 43 32.19 56.56 -15.73
N HIS A 44 32.86 57.26 -14.81
CA HIS A 44 32.61 57.11 -13.38
C HIS A 44 31.16 57.47 -12.99
N ARG A 45 30.61 58.54 -13.56
CA ARG A 45 29.19 58.91 -13.38
C ARG A 45 28.26 57.81 -13.90
N CYS A 46 28.46 57.32 -15.12
CA CYS A 46 27.64 56.27 -15.71
C CYS A 46 27.69 54.97 -14.89
N LEU A 47 28.87 54.55 -14.41
CA LEU A 47 29.01 53.38 -13.54
C LEU A 47 28.24 53.54 -12.22
N LYS A 48 28.28 54.74 -11.62
CA LYS A 48 27.54 55.06 -10.38
C LYS A 48 26.02 55.10 -10.58
N GLU A 49 25.55 55.59 -11.73
CA GLU A 49 24.12 55.54 -12.09
C GLU A 49 23.66 54.08 -12.31
N LEU A 50 24.44 53.29 -13.03
CA LEU A 50 24.14 51.86 -13.28
C LEU A 50 24.10 51.04 -11.98
N ALA A 51 24.99 51.31 -11.02
CA ALA A 51 24.96 50.64 -9.71
C ALA A 51 23.64 50.91 -8.96
N ARG A 52 23.18 52.17 -8.93
CA ARG A 52 21.90 52.57 -8.30
C ARG A 52 20.68 51.96 -8.99
N GLU A 53 20.72 51.83 -10.31
CA GLU A 53 19.65 51.18 -11.10
C GLU A 53 19.59 49.67 -10.83
N ASP A 54 20.75 49.00 -10.76
CA ASP A 54 20.83 47.58 -10.45
C ASP A 54 20.48 47.28 -8.97
N GLU A 55 20.78 48.18 -8.02
CA GLU A 55 20.31 48.11 -6.62
C GLU A 55 18.77 48.15 -6.51
N GLY A 56 18.13 49.14 -7.15
CA GLY A 56 16.68 49.29 -7.12
C GLY A 56 15.92 48.16 -7.81
N THR A 57 16.41 47.71 -8.97
CA THR A 57 15.84 46.56 -9.69
C THR A 57 16.11 45.23 -8.98
N GLY A 58 17.26 45.09 -8.32
CA GLY A 58 17.59 43.97 -7.45
C GLY A 58 16.62 43.84 -6.27
N SER A 59 16.29 44.95 -5.60
CA SER A 59 15.29 44.96 -4.52
C SER A 59 13.92 44.50 -5.01
N ALA A 60 13.40 45.07 -6.10
CA ALA A 60 12.10 44.68 -6.66
C ALA A 60 12.07 43.20 -7.12
N ARG A 61 13.19 42.69 -7.63
CA ARG A 61 13.34 41.27 -8.00
C ARG A 61 13.40 40.36 -6.77
N ALA A 62 14.02 40.80 -5.68
CA ALA A 62 14.01 40.07 -4.41
C ALA A 62 12.62 40.07 -3.75
N ASP A 63 11.87 41.18 -3.85
CA ASP A 63 10.50 41.28 -3.32
C ASP A 63 9.52 40.36 -4.08
N THR A 64 9.62 40.33 -5.40
CA THR A 64 8.83 39.42 -6.24
C THR A 64 9.21 37.95 -6.00
N ALA A 65 10.51 37.63 -5.89
CA ALA A 65 10.97 36.29 -5.52
C ALA A 65 10.44 35.86 -4.14
N ARG A 66 10.49 36.73 -3.12
CA ARG A 66 9.93 36.46 -1.78
C ARG A 66 8.43 36.19 -1.81
N ARG A 67 7.67 36.97 -2.59
CA ARG A 67 6.22 36.74 -2.76
C ARG A 67 5.91 35.41 -3.47
N LEU A 68 6.70 35.05 -4.49
CA LEU A 68 6.54 33.76 -5.17
C LEU A 68 6.87 32.59 -4.24
N HIS A 69 7.93 32.68 -3.44
CA HIS A 69 8.25 31.67 -2.43
C HIS A 69 7.13 31.49 -1.41
N ALA A 70 6.60 32.57 -0.83
CA ALA A 70 5.50 32.49 0.13
C ALA A 70 4.22 31.86 -0.46
N LEU A 71 3.93 32.07 -1.74
CA LEU A 71 2.81 31.42 -2.44
C LEU A 71 3.07 29.92 -2.67
N VAL A 72 4.30 29.54 -3.02
CA VAL A 72 4.69 28.13 -3.20
C VAL A 72 4.64 27.38 -1.85
N GLU A 73 5.08 28.01 -0.76
CA GLU A 73 4.96 27.47 0.61
C GLU A 73 3.49 27.24 0.99
N GLN A 74 2.61 28.23 0.79
CA GLN A 74 1.17 28.07 1.05
C GLN A 74 0.51 26.94 0.25
N ILE A 75 0.91 26.75 -1.02
CA ILE A 75 0.40 25.66 -1.86
C ILE A 75 0.94 24.30 -1.38
N ALA A 76 2.20 24.24 -0.95
CA ALA A 76 2.79 23.03 -0.37
C ALA A 76 2.09 22.65 0.94
N ASP A 77 1.84 23.61 1.84
CA ASP A 77 1.13 23.41 3.10
C ASP A 77 -0.30 22.88 2.87
N LEU A 78 -1.03 23.46 1.90
CA LEU A 78 -2.37 23.00 1.53
C LEU A 78 -2.34 21.56 0.98
N LEU A 79 -1.43 21.27 0.05
CA LEU A 79 -1.28 19.92 -0.52
C LEU A 79 -0.88 18.89 0.54
N HIS A 80 -0.05 19.27 1.52
CA HIS A 80 0.28 18.43 2.65
C HIS A 80 -0.92 18.22 3.56
N ALA A 81 -1.71 19.26 3.89
CA ALA A 81 -2.92 19.12 4.69
C ALA A 81 -3.95 18.18 4.04
N ASP A 82 -4.22 18.36 2.74
CA ASP A 82 -5.13 17.51 1.96
C ASP A 82 -4.64 16.06 1.90
N GLY A 83 -3.35 15.85 1.63
CA GLY A 83 -2.72 14.52 1.61
C GLY A 83 -2.81 13.80 2.95
N GLN A 84 -2.62 14.52 4.07
CA GLN A 84 -2.79 13.98 5.42
C GLN A 84 -4.26 13.65 5.73
N GLY A 85 -5.21 14.49 5.28
CA GLY A 85 -6.65 14.24 5.41
C GLY A 85 -7.08 12.96 4.70
N VAL A 86 -6.74 12.83 3.41
CA VAL A 86 -7.06 11.63 2.60
C VAL A 86 -6.37 10.37 3.15
N SER A 87 -5.15 10.50 3.68
CA SER A 87 -4.44 9.38 4.32
C SER A 87 -5.15 8.89 5.60
N ARG A 88 -5.59 9.83 6.46
CA ARG A 88 -6.36 9.52 7.68
C ARG A 88 -7.70 8.88 7.35
N GLU A 89 -8.45 9.42 6.40
CA GLU A 89 -9.74 8.86 6.00
C GLU A 89 -9.61 7.43 5.46
N ARG A 90 -8.61 7.18 4.60
CA ARG A 90 -8.29 5.82 4.13
C ARG A 90 -7.91 4.88 5.28
N HIS A 91 -7.13 5.37 6.25
CA HIS A 91 -6.76 4.58 7.43
C HIS A 91 -7.99 4.22 8.28
N GLU A 92 -8.88 5.18 8.54
CA GLU A 92 -10.15 4.93 9.24
C GLU A 92 -11.05 3.95 8.48
N GLN A 93 -11.15 4.04 7.15
CA GLN A 93 -11.91 3.09 6.34
C GLN A 93 -11.32 1.67 6.43
N VAL A 94 -9.99 1.53 6.44
CA VAL A 94 -9.30 0.24 6.64
C VAL A 94 -9.55 -0.32 8.05
N LEU A 95 -9.49 0.51 9.10
CA LEU A 95 -9.80 0.11 10.47
C LEU A 95 -11.25 -0.36 10.59
N ARG A 96 -12.23 0.42 10.10
CA ARG A 96 -13.66 0.05 10.12
C ARG A 96 -13.92 -1.28 9.39
N ARG A 97 -13.26 -1.51 8.25
CA ARG A 97 -13.34 -2.79 7.52
C ARG A 97 -12.77 -3.95 8.34
N LYS A 98 -11.65 -3.73 9.05
CA LYS A 98 -11.04 -4.75 9.92
C LYS A 98 -11.89 -5.02 11.17
N ASP A 99 -12.53 -4.02 11.74
CA ASP A 99 -13.47 -4.20 12.85
C ASP A 99 -14.72 -4.98 12.42
N GLN A 100 -15.24 -4.74 11.22
CA GLN A 100 -16.33 -5.53 10.61
C GLN A 100 -15.92 -7.00 10.42
N GLU A 101 -14.77 -7.25 9.78
CA GLU A 101 -14.22 -8.59 9.58
C GLU A 101 -14.00 -9.32 10.92
N LEU A 102 -13.48 -8.63 11.94
CA LEU A 102 -13.34 -9.20 13.29
C LEU A 102 -14.69 -9.47 13.98
N ALA A 103 -15.72 -8.63 13.75
CA ALA A 103 -17.06 -8.86 14.28
C ALA A 103 -17.73 -10.08 13.62
N GLU A 104 -17.61 -10.22 12.29
CA GLU A 104 -18.07 -11.38 11.52
C GLU A 104 -17.38 -12.67 11.98
N LEU A 105 -16.05 -12.66 12.11
CA LEU A 105 -15.29 -13.79 12.61
C LEU A 105 -15.66 -14.16 14.05
N ARG A 106 -15.90 -13.18 14.93
CA ARG A 106 -16.38 -13.43 16.30
C ARG A 106 -17.78 -14.04 16.32
N ALA A 107 -18.68 -13.57 15.45
CA ALA A 107 -20.02 -14.15 15.31
C ALA A 107 -19.96 -15.59 14.79
N GLU A 108 -19.08 -15.87 13.82
CA GLU A 108 -18.88 -17.22 13.29
C GLU A 108 -18.27 -18.17 14.34
N VAL A 109 -17.25 -17.72 15.08
CA VAL A 109 -16.70 -18.48 16.21
C VAL A 109 -17.79 -18.79 17.24
N ALA A 110 -18.60 -17.80 17.64
CA ALA A 110 -19.71 -18.03 18.56
C ALA A 110 -20.74 -19.04 18.02
N ARG A 111 -21.07 -18.97 16.72
CA ARG A 111 -21.97 -19.91 16.03
C ARG A 111 -21.41 -21.33 16.04
N LEU A 112 -20.13 -21.51 15.72
CA LEU A 112 -19.45 -22.80 15.70
C LEU A 112 -19.33 -23.38 17.12
N THR A 113 -18.96 -22.57 18.12
CA THR A 113 -18.90 -22.99 19.53
C THR A 113 -20.27 -23.45 20.03
N ALA A 114 -21.35 -22.70 19.74
CA ALA A 114 -22.71 -23.12 20.09
C ALA A 114 -23.12 -24.44 19.39
N ARG A 115 -22.69 -24.63 18.13
CA ARG A 115 -22.95 -25.88 17.39
C ARG A 115 -22.19 -27.08 17.96
N VAL A 116 -20.94 -26.91 18.40
CA VAL A 116 -20.16 -27.94 19.08
C VAL A 116 -20.85 -28.32 20.39
N ALA A 117 -21.19 -27.35 21.24
CA ALA A 117 -21.91 -27.59 22.49
C ALA A 117 -23.24 -28.34 22.28
N GLN A 118 -24.00 -28.03 21.21
CA GLN A 118 -25.23 -28.74 20.87
C GLN A 118 -24.98 -30.22 20.49
N LEU A 119 -23.87 -30.52 19.81
CA LEU A 119 -23.49 -31.90 19.46
C LEU A 119 -22.96 -32.67 20.67
N GLU A 120 -22.20 -32.01 21.55
CA GLU A 120 -21.71 -32.54 22.83
C GLU A 120 -22.82 -32.76 23.86
N ALA A 121 -23.95 -32.04 23.74
CA ALA A 121 -25.19 -32.30 24.48
C ALA A 121 -26.03 -33.47 23.88
N ARG A 122 -25.72 -33.93 22.67
CA ARG A 122 -26.42 -35.03 21.97
C ARG A 122 -25.93 -36.49 22.22
N PRO A 123 -25.06 -36.86 23.18
CA PRO A 123 -24.61 -38.25 23.38
C PRO A 123 -25.36 -39.05 24.47
N ALA A 124 -26.41 -38.50 25.11
CA ALA A 124 -27.21 -39.22 26.11
C ALA A 124 -28.52 -39.84 25.53
N ALA A 125 -29.39 -39.00 24.95
CA ALA A 125 -30.77 -39.38 24.61
C ALA A 125 -30.93 -40.51 23.56
N ALA A 126 -29.90 -40.82 22.78
CA ALA A 126 -29.93 -41.89 21.77
C ALA A 126 -29.49 -43.27 22.31
N ARG A 127 -29.01 -43.37 23.56
CA ARG A 127 -28.56 -44.63 24.17
C ARG A 127 -29.66 -45.37 24.94
N GLU A 128 -30.73 -44.68 25.31
CA GLU A 128 -31.95 -45.29 25.89
C GLU A 128 -32.79 -45.96 24.80
N ARG A 129 -32.27 -47.06 24.24
CA ARG A 129 -33.13 -48.07 23.61
C ARG A 129 -34.06 -48.60 24.71
N PRO A 130 -35.39 -48.50 24.59
CA PRO A 130 -36.29 -49.11 25.56
C PRO A 130 -36.03 -50.62 25.62
N ALA A 131 -35.84 -51.14 26.83
CA ALA A 131 -35.53 -52.54 27.06
C ALA A 131 -36.63 -53.46 26.52
N ALA A 132 -36.23 -54.70 26.23
CA ALA A 132 -37.02 -55.73 25.55
C ALA A 132 -38.49 -55.80 26.01
N ARG A 133 -39.42 -55.65 25.05
CA ARG A 133 -40.81 -56.09 25.20
C ARG A 133 -40.93 -57.51 24.66
N GLY A 134 -41.65 -58.35 25.40
CA GLY A 134 -41.59 -59.81 25.33
C GLY A 134 -41.80 -60.47 23.97
N SER A 135 -41.31 -61.71 23.89
CA SER A 135 -41.46 -62.63 22.77
C SER A 135 -42.92 -62.86 22.39
N ALA A 136 -43.32 -62.36 21.22
CA ALA A 136 -44.49 -62.83 20.50
C ALA A 136 -44.00 -63.47 19.19
N SER A 137 -43.99 -64.80 19.13
CA SER A 137 -43.64 -65.54 17.92
C SER A 137 -44.71 -65.31 16.85
N ILE A 138 -44.40 -64.48 15.85
CA ILE A 138 -45.22 -64.37 14.64
C ILE A 138 -45.05 -65.65 13.83
N THR A 139 -45.96 -66.60 14.04
CA THR A 139 -46.18 -67.74 13.14
C THR A 139 -47.07 -67.27 11.98
N GLY A 140 -46.45 -66.61 11.00
CA GLY A 140 -47.09 -66.16 9.76
C GLY A 140 -46.12 -66.33 8.59
N PHE A 141 -46.62 -66.88 7.49
CA PHE A 141 -45.91 -67.31 6.26
C PHE A 141 -44.49 -66.74 6.05
N GLY A 142 -43.46 -67.58 6.28
CA GLY A 142 -42.05 -67.23 6.21
C GLY A 142 -41.32 -67.48 7.54
N GLY A 143 -40.57 -68.59 7.63
CA GLY A 143 -40.00 -69.13 8.88
C GLY A 143 -38.82 -68.36 9.49
N PHE A 144 -38.90 -67.03 9.60
CA PHE A 144 -37.80 -66.18 10.09
C PHE A 144 -37.59 -66.24 11.61
N GLY A 145 -38.55 -66.76 12.38
CA GLY A 145 -38.44 -66.89 13.84
C GLY A 145 -37.32 -67.83 14.33
N ALA A 146 -36.83 -68.74 13.47
CA ALA A 146 -35.76 -69.67 13.82
C ALA A 146 -34.34 -69.03 13.80
N ALA A 147 -34.17 -67.89 13.11
CA ALA A 147 -32.85 -67.29 12.89
C ALA A 147 -32.19 -66.71 14.16
N LEU A 148 -32.98 -66.42 15.21
CA LEU A 148 -32.47 -65.95 16.51
C LEU A 148 -32.22 -67.09 17.50
N ALA A 149 -32.57 -68.34 17.16
CA ALA A 149 -32.47 -69.49 18.06
C ALA A 149 -31.21 -70.36 17.83
N ASN A 150 -30.52 -70.22 16.69
CA ASN A 150 -29.40 -71.10 16.34
C ASN A 150 -28.08 -70.34 16.14
N SER A 151 -27.42 -69.99 17.25
CA SER A 151 -25.97 -69.77 17.24
C SER A 151 -25.26 -71.11 16.96
N ARG A 152 -24.23 -71.08 16.10
CA ARG A 152 -23.34 -72.19 15.68
C ARG A 152 -23.78 -72.98 14.42
N SER A 153 -23.60 -72.39 13.25
CA SER A 153 -22.73 -72.97 12.19
C SER A 153 -22.57 -71.96 11.04
N GLY A 154 -21.50 -72.10 10.24
CA GLY A 154 -21.07 -71.05 9.32
C GLY A 154 -21.89 -70.99 8.03
N GLN A 155 -22.76 -69.98 7.91
CA GLN A 155 -23.13 -69.38 6.64
C GLN A 155 -22.75 -67.90 6.68
N GLN A 156 -21.79 -67.53 5.85
CA GLN A 156 -21.43 -66.12 5.65
C GLN A 156 -22.43 -65.54 4.65
N ASP A 157 -23.57 -65.05 5.14
CA ASP A 157 -24.49 -64.28 4.30
C ASP A 157 -23.75 -63.05 3.75
N ALA A 158 -23.40 -63.12 2.47
CA ALA A 158 -22.65 -62.11 1.75
C ALA A 158 -23.54 -60.88 1.45
N SER A 159 -23.95 -60.17 2.51
CA SER A 159 -24.57 -58.86 2.38
C SER A 159 -23.59 -57.92 1.65
N PRO A 160 -24.04 -57.12 0.66
CA PRO A 160 -23.15 -56.20 -0.08
C PRO A 160 -22.45 -55.19 0.83
N PHE A 161 -23.02 -54.88 2.00
CA PHE A 161 -22.41 -54.01 3.01
C PHE A 161 -21.33 -54.68 3.87
N SER A 162 -21.21 -56.01 3.83
CA SER A 162 -20.14 -56.76 4.50
C SER A 162 -18.84 -56.72 3.69
N ALA A 163 -18.92 -56.87 2.37
CA ALA A 163 -17.77 -56.75 1.46
C ALA A 163 -17.12 -55.35 1.56
N LEU A 164 -17.93 -54.28 1.55
CA LEU A 164 -17.47 -52.91 1.68
C LEU A 164 -16.77 -52.63 3.03
N ARG A 165 -17.16 -53.35 4.09
CA ARG A 165 -16.59 -53.20 5.44
C ARG A 165 -15.30 -54.00 5.65
N ALA A 166 -15.10 -55.06 4.86
CA ALA A 166 -13.88 -55.87 4.87
C ALA A 166 -12.79 -55.29 3.96
N GLY A 167 -13.15 -54.68 2.82
CA GLY A 167 -12.20 -54.17 1.82
C GLY A 167 -11.48 -52.85 2.18
N GLY A 168 -11.91 -52.12 3.23
CA GLY A 168 -11.41 -50.78 3.54
C GLY A 168 -10.07 -50.70 4.29
N ARG A 169 -9.27 -51.77 4.35
CA ARG A 169 -8.08 -51.85 5.23
C ARG A 169 -6.87 -52.60 4.64
N SER A 170 -6.45 -52.28 3.42
CA SER A 170 -5.10 -52.64 2.96
C SER A 170 -4.61 -51.88 1.71
N GLU A 171 -4.60 -50.55 1.74
CA GLU A 171 -3.63 -49.80 0.91
C GLU A 171 -2.85 -48.82 1.80
N ILE A 172 -1.63 -49.24 2.12
CA ILE A 172 -0.58 -48.35 2.61
C ILE A 172 -0.16 -47.53 1.40
N VAL A 173 -0.58 -46.27 1.32
CA VAL A 173 0.04 -45.34 0.38
C VAL A 173 1.41 -45.00 0.95
N GLU A 174 2.43 -45.75 0.53
CA GLU A 174 3.81 -45.28 0.58
C GLU A 174 3.90 -44.01 -0.27
N LEU A 175 3.86 -42.83 0.37
CA LEU A 175 4.39 -41.63 -0.28
C LEU A 175 5.91 -41.79 -0.34
N GLY A 176 6.34 -42.46 -1.40
CA GLY A 176 7.73 -42.56 -1.78
C GLY A 176 8.36 -41.17 -1.83
N SER A 177 9.56 -41.07 -1.27
CA SER A 177 10.42 -39.92 -1.44
C SER A 177 10.71 -39.70 -2.93
N GLU A 178 10.18 -38.63 -3.52
CA GLU A 178 10.95 -37.71 -4.38
C GLU A 178 10.16 -36.44 -4.78
N TRP A 179 10.94 -35.38 -5.04
CA TRP A 179 10.59 -34.01 -5.47
C TRP A 179 9.92 -34.00 -6.88
N PRO A 180 9.45 -32.88 -7.50
CA PRO A 180 9.61 -31.44 -7.17
C PRO A 180 8.25 -30.65 -7.14
N VAL A 181 8.12 -29.32 -7.10
CA VAL A 181 9.04 -28.15 -7.19
C VAL A 181 8.63 -27.07 -6.15
N ARG A 182 9.46 -26.04 -5.96
CA ARG A 182 9.17 -24.78 -5.23
C ARG A 182 8.53 -23.72 -6.13
N TRP A 183 7.89 -22.71 -5.54
CA TRP A 183 7.91 -21.34 -6.06
C TRP A 183 8.13 -20.33 -4.92
N ALA A 184 8.73 -19.20 -5.27
CA ALA A 184 8.90 -18.01 -4.45
C ALA A 184 7.87 -16.95 -4.87
#